data_AF-A0A928ITZ3-F1
#
_entry.id   AF-A0A928ITZ3-F1
#
_cell.length_a   1.000
_cell.length_b   1.000
_cell.length_c   1.000
_cell.angle_alpha   90.00
_cell.angle_beta   90.00
_cell.angle_gamma   90.00
#
_symmetry.space_group_name_H-M   'P 1'
#
loop_
_entity.id
_entity.type
_entity.pdbx_description
1 polymer ?
#
loop_
_entity_poly.entity_id
_entity_poly.type
_entity_poly.pdbx_seq_one_letter_code
_entity_poly.pdbx_strand_id
1 'polypeptide(L)'
;MKYLVMETHLSYAVVMDEKGAFLKAANMGYEVGQRIDNAVILDVPGENTKRISYKKLLSIAVAAILCLSLFAFGAFQVTAKSIGSVRITINPDVMLEVNRLDRIITAKALNSDGELLLKDEKLKGMNITDASDLLCDKAAEMGYLKEGGEIKVSVESKNEEWRGRTEKKLLSALDLHFESKMTVTSDTSASTQAEDTTVQTESVYSESSEPGTDTLPPETEGEESSADGTQADIPEPSDKISSEEAIAVALKRAGLSSAYNIRYEYDHDDNDYEVEFSFNGIEYEVEIDASSAEVLSFDSESEDDDDDDDFDDFDDDDDDDDDDDDDDDDDNDD
;
A
#
# COMPACT_ATOMS: atom_id res chain seq x y z
N MET A 1 -5.58 65.19 38.78
CA MET A 1 -4.53 64.21 38.41
C MET A 1 -5.24 62.92 38.08
N LYS A 2 -5.61 62.73 36.81
CA LYS A 2 -6.47 61.61 36.44
C LYS A 2 -5.70 60.29 36.24
N TYR A 3 -4.42 60.39 35.88
CA TYR A 3 -3.57 59.22 35.63
C TYR A 3 -2.10 59.43 36.06
N LEU A 4 -1.43 58.34 36.43
CA LEU A 4 0.02 58.24 36.69
C LEU A 4 0.65 57.33 35.64
N VAL A 5 1.72 57.79 34.98
CA VAL A 5 2.44 56.98 33.99
C VAL A 5 3.31 55.96 34.72
N MET A 6 3.05 54.68 34.47
CA MET A 6 3.72 53.55 35.13
C MET A 6 4.85 53.00 34.26
N GLU A 7 4.63 52.87 32.95
CA GLU A 7 5.60 52.34 31.99
C GLU A 7 5.46 53.04 30.65
N THR A 8 6.55 53.12 29.89
CA THR A 8 6.61 53.78 28.58
C THR A 8 7.27 52.88 27.56
N HIS A 9 6.60 52.62 26.44
CA HIS A 9 7.12 51.92 25.28
C HIS A 9 7.08 52.84 24.05
N LEU A 10 7.68 52.40 22.93
CA LEU A 10 7.80 53.24 21.73
C LEU A 10 6.44 53.74 21.19
N SER A 11 5.39 52.91 21.25
CA SER A 11 4.07 53.21 20.68
C SER A 11 2.95 53.42 21.72
N TYR A 12 3.16 52.99 22.97
CA TYR A 12 2.14 53.09 24.02
C TYR A 12 2.78 53.28 25.40
N ALA A 13 2.03 53.83 26.34
CA ALA A 13 2.38 53.93 27.75
C ALA A 13 1.32 53.20 28.57
N VAL A 14 1.73 52.64 29.71
CA VAL A 14 0.80 52.08 30.70
C VAL A 14 0.57 53.15 31.75
N VAL A 15 -0.69 53.53 31.96
CA VAL A 15 -1.09 54.56 32.92
C VAL A 15 -2.04 53.98 33.96
N MET A 16 -1.90 54.39 35.21
CA MET A 16 -2.78 54.01 36.32
C MET A 16 -3.76 55.14 36.60
N ASP A 17 -5.06 54.85 36.65
CA ASP A 17 -6.09 55.82 37.01
C ASP A 17 -6.24 56.01 38.54
N GLU A 18 -7.05 56.97 38.98
CA GLU A 18 -7.31 57.22 40.41
C GLU A 18 -7.94 56.04 41.17
N LYS A 19 -8.52 55.05 40.45
CA LYS A 19 -9.10 53.84 41.01
C LYS A 19 -8.10 52.68 41.06
N GLY A 20 -6.86 52.89 40.61
CA GLY A 20 -5.82 51.88 40.53
C GLY A 20 -5.92 50.95 39.31
N ALA A 21 -6.75 51.27 38.32
CA ALA A 21 -6.84 50.50 37.08
C ALA A 21 -5.68 50.87 36.14
N PHE A 22 -5.04 49.85 35.59
CA PHE A 22 -3.98 50.00 34.58
C PHE A 22 -4.59 50.00 33.18
N LEU A 23 -4.29 51.03 32.41
CA LEU A 23 -4.82 51.24 31.08
C LEU A 23 -3.65 51.47 30.11
N LYS A 24 -3.75 50.91 28.90
CA LYS A 24 -2.83 51.27 27.82
C LYS A 24 -3.29 52.59 27.21
N ALA A 25 -2.36 53.52 27.04
CA ALA A 25 -2.59 54.82 26.41
C ALA A 25 -1.56 55.06 25.30
N ALA A 26 -1.89 55.89 24.33
CA ALA A 26 -0.93 56.28 23.29
C ALA A 26 0.27 57.00 23.94
N ASN A 27 1.50 56.60 23.61
CA ASN A 27 2.68 57.30 24.13
C ASN A 27 2.84 58.64 23.39
N MET A 28 2.67 59.75 24.12
CA MET A 28 2.85 61.11 23.60
C MET A 28 4.19 61.73 24.02
N GLY A 29 5.19 60.89 24.32
CA GLY A 29 6.47 61.31 24.91
C GLY A 29 6.39 61.43 26.44
N TYR A 30 5.61 60.56 27.08
CA TYR A 30 5.50 60.55 28.53
C TYR A 30 6.76 59.99 29.19
N GLU A 31 7.01 60.41 30.43
CA GLU A 31 8.06 59.86 31.28
C GLU A 31 7.45 59.01 32.41
N VAL A 32 8.15 57.95 32.80
CA VAL A 32 7.72 57.10 33.92
C VAL A 32 7.65 57.94 35.21
N GLY A 33 6.53 57.83 35.93
CA GLY A 33 6.23 58.62 37.12
C GLY A 33 5.56 59.98 36.85
N GLN A 34 5.42 60.38 35.58
CA GLN A 34 4.72 61.61 35.21
C GLN A 34 3.23 61.52 35.56
N ARG A 35 2.67 62.61 36.09
CA ARG A 35 1.23 62.73 36.40
C ARG A 35 0.54 63.49 35.28
N ILE A 36 -0.50 62.90 34.69
CA ILE A 36 -1.22 63.45 33.55
C ILE A 36 -2.72 63.50 33.81
N ASP A 37 -3.40 64.53 33.31
CA ASP A 37 -4.85 64.70 33.50
C ASP A 37 -5.68 64.12 32.35
N ASN A 38 -5.10 64.03 31.15
CA ASN A 38 -5.76 63.49 29.97
C ASN A 38 -4.82 62.49 29.29
N ALA A 39 -5.16 61.20 29.39
CA ALA A 39 -4.52 60.14 28.65
C ALA A 39 -5.43 59.68 27.51
N VAL A 40 -4.89 59.48 26.31
CA VAL A 40 -5.61 58.87 25.18
C VAL A 40 -5.58 57.36 25.38
N ILE A 41 -6.61 56.83 26.03
CA ILE A 41 -6.72 55.39 26.33
C ILE A 41 -6.93 54.63 25.02
N LEU A 42 -6.05 53.66 24.78
CA LEU A 42 -6.17 52.70 23.69
C LEU A 42 -7.15 51.63 24.16
N ASP A 43 -8.29 51.53 23.48
CA ASP A 43 -9.17 50.38 23.60
C ASP A 43 -8.50 49.21 22.88
N VAL A 44 -7.76 48.39 23.63
CA VAL A 44 -7.18 47.17 23.08
C VAL A 44 -8.29 46.12 23.18
N PRO A 45 -8.94 45.74 22.07
CA PRO A 45 -9.93 44.68 22.12
C PRO A 45 -9.23 43.47 22.71
N GLY A 46 -9.70 43.02 23.88
CA GLY A 46 -9.15 41.85 24.54
C GLY A 46 -9.09 40.73 23.51
N GLU A 47 -7.92 40.11 23.36
CA GLU A 47 -7.76 38.90 22.55
C GLU A 47 -8.79 37.90 23.05
N ASN A 48 -9.92 37.83 22.36
CA ASN A 48 -10.92 36.80 22.57
C ASN A 48 -10.35 35.54 21.93
N THR A 49 -9.33 34.95 22.55
CA THR A 49 -8.93 33.58 22.23
C THR A 49 -10.13 32.73 22.63
N LYS A 50 -11.03 32.48 21.69
CA LYS A 50 -12.14 31.55 21.88
C LYS A 50 -11.51 30.18 22.11
N ARG A 51 -11.20 29.85 23.37
CA ARG A 51 -10.70 28.53 23.76
C ARG A 51 -11.75 27.54 23.31
N ILE A 52 -11.44 26.77 22.27
CA ILE A 52 -12.30 25.71 21.79
C ILE A 52 -12.50 24.77 22.99
N SER A 53 -13.74 24.64 23.44
CA SER A 53 -14.04 23.83 24.62
C SER A 53 -13.55 22.40 24.37
N TYR A 54 -12.80 21.83 25.32
CA TYR A 54 -12.29 20.46 25.25
C TYR A 54 -13.39 19.43 24.95
N LYS A 55 -14.66 19.74 25.29
CA LYS A 55 -15.83 18.92 24.94
C LYS A 55 -16.12 18.88 23.43
N LYS A 56 -15.81 19.96 22.70
CA LYS A 56 -15.91 20.04 21.23
C LYS A 56 -14.75 19.31 20.55
N LEU A 57 -13.55 19.38 21.11
CA LEU A 57 -12.40 18.59 20.63
C LEU A 57 -12.63 17.09 20.84
N LEU A 58 -13.17 16.69 22.01
CA LEU A 58 -13.54 15.30 22.27
C LEU A 58 -14.62 14.79 21.30
N SER A 59 -15.64 15.60 20.98
CA SER A 59 -16.66 15.18 20.01
C SER A 59 -16.11 15.03 18.58
N ILE A 60 -15.16 15.87 18.18
CA ILE A 60 -14.52 15.78 16.86
C ILE A 60 -13.63 14.53 16.80
N ALA A 61 -12.85 14.26 17.86
CA ALA A 61 -12.03 13.06 17.94
C ALA A 61 -12.87 11.77 17.90
N VAL A 62 -13.99 11.71 18.64
CA VAL A 62 -14.90 10.55 18.60
C VAL A 62 -15.55 10.38 17.22
N ALA A 63 -15.94 11.48 16.57
CA ALA A 63 -16.48 11.44 15.22
C ALA A 63 -15.44 10.96 14.19
N ALA A 64 -14.20 11.43 14.29
CA ALA A 64 -13.09 11.01 13.43
C ALA A 64 -12.78 9.51 13.61
N ILE A 65 -12.70 9.02 14.85
CA ILE A 65 -12.50 7.59 15.14
C ILE A 65 -13.67 6.75 14.60
N LEU A 66 -14.91 7.23 14.73
CA LEU A 66 -16.07 6.55 14.15
C LEU A 66 -15.98 6.50 12.62
N CYS A 67 -15.64 7.61 11.96
CA CYS A 67 -15.47 7.64 10.50
C CYS A 67 -14.34 6.70 10.05
N LEU A 68 -13.19 6.72 10.72
CA LEU A 68 -12.07 5.81 10.45
C LEU A 68 -12.48 4.36 10.68
N SER A 69 -13.24 4.05 11.73
CA SER A 69 -13.73 2.70 11.97
C SER A 69 -14.72 2.23 10.92
N LEU A 70 -15.58 3.10 10.40
CA LEU A 70 -16.52 2.79 9.32
C LEU A 70 -15.78 2.57 8.00
N PHE A 71 -14.75 3.37 7.74
CA PHE A 71 -13.89 3.22 6.56
C PHE A 71 -13.08 1.92 6.64
N ALA A 72 -12.42 1.66 7.77
CA ALA A 72 -11.69 0.42 8.03
C ALA A 72 -12.61 -0.81 7.94
N PHE A 73 -13.83 -0.73 8.46
CA PHE A 73 -14.82 -1.81 8.34
C PHE A 73 -15.28 -2.00 6.88
N GLY A 74 -15.47 -0.93 6.12
CA GLY A 74 -15.77 -0.98 4.69
C GLY A 74 -14.63 -1.61 3.88
N ALA A 75 -13.39 -1.20 4.14
CA ALA A 75 -12.19 -1.77 3.54
C ALA A 75 -12.03 -3.26 3.91
N PHE A 76 -12.28 -3.62 5.16
CA PHE A 76 -12.25 -5.01 5.62
C PHE A 76 -13.27 -5.89 4.91
N GLN A 77 -14.49 -5.39 4.69
CA GLN A 77 -15.52 -6.10 3.91
C GLN A 77 -15.10 -6.30 2.45
N VAL A 78 -14.35 -5.35 1.89
CA VAL A 78 -13.82 -5.42 0.53
C VAL A 78 -12.71 -6.47 0.41
N THR A 79 -11.82 -6.57 1.41
CA THR A 79 -10.72 -7.56 1.41
C THR A 79 -11.18 -8.97 1.79
N ALA A 80 -12.27 -9.11 2.54
CA ALA A 80 -12.81 -10.41 2.94
C ALA A 80 -13.66 -11.11 1.85
N LYS A 81 -14.12 -10.38 0.82
CA LYS A 81 -15.00 -10.94 -0.21
C LYS A 81 -14.21 -11.53 -1.39
N SER A 82 -14.46 -12.81 -1.68
CA SER A 82 -13.92 -13.49 -2.86
C SER A 82 -14.49 -12.89 -4.15
N ILE A 83 -13.60 -12.60 -5.10
CA ILE A 83 -13.95 -12.21 -6.47
C ILE A 83 -13.93 -13.41 -7.41
N GLY A 84 -13.17 -14.46 -7.10
CA GLY A 84 -13.04 -15.66 -7.91
C GLY A 84 -12.18 -16.73 -7.25
N SER A 85 -11.97 -17.83 -7.98
CA SER A 85 -11.10 -18.94 -7.62
C SER A 85 -10.08 -19.20 -8.72
N VAL A 86 -8.88 -19.58 -8.29
CA VAL A 86 -7.78 -20.04 -9.15
C VAL A 86 -7.47 -21.46 -8.76
N ARG A 87 -7.52 -22.38 -9.71
CA ARG A 87 -7.13 -23.77 -9.52
C ARG A 87 -5.81 -24.03 -10.24
N ILE A 88 -4.88 -24.67 -9.55
CA ILE A 88 -3.57 -25.07 -10.07
C ILE A 88 -3.51 -26.59 -10.05
N THR A 89 -3.30 -27.19 -11.22
CA THR A 89 -3.22 -28.64 -11.40
C THR A 89 -1.82 -29.01 -11.88
N ILE A 90 -1.02 -29.54 -10.95
CA ILE A 90 0.33 -30.07 -11.16
C ILE A 90 0.40 -31.55 -10.73
N ASN A 91 -0.73 -32.09 -10.21
CA ASN A 91 -0.79 -33.29 -9.40
C ASN A 91 0.28 -33.25 -8.31
N PRO A 92 0.24 -32.19 -7.47
CA PRO A 92 -0.90 -31.86 -6.63
C PRO A 92 -1.96 -30.96 -7.26
N ASP A 93 -3.20 -31.00 -6.76
CA ASP A 93 -4.33 -30.21 -7.24
C ASP A 93 -4.92 -29.36 -6.11
N VAL A 94 -4.89 -28.04 -6.29
CA VAL A 94 -5.26 -27.06 -5.26
C VAL A 94 -6.12 -25.95 -5.83
N MET A 95 -7.04 -25.45 -5.01
CA MET A 95 -7.94 -24.34 -5.33
C MET A 95 -7.75 -23.20 -4.33
N LEU A 96 -7.51 -22.00 -4.85
CA LEU A 96 -7.26 -20.77 -4.12
C LEU A 96 -8.42 -19.81 -4.36
N GLU A 97 -9.12 -19.40 -3.31
CA GLU A 97 -10.12 -18.34 -3.37
C GLU A 97 -9.42 -17.00 -3.20
N VAL A 98 -9.65 -16.08 -4.12
CA VAL A 98 -8.95 -14.79 -4.20
C VAL A 98 -9.93 -13.64 -4.03
N ASN A 99 -9.51 -12.58 -3.36
CA ASN A 99 -10.25 -11.33 -3.26
C ASN A 99 -9.94 -10.39 -4.45
N ARG A 100 -10.59 -9.22 -4.48
CA ARG A 100 -10.40 -8.23 -5.55
C ARG A 100 -9.02 -7.55 -5.59
N LEU A 101 -8.22 -7.70 -4.53
CA LEU A 101 -6.84 -7.23 -4.44
C LEU A 101 -5.85 -8.33 -4.81
N ASP A 102 -6.32 -9.40 -5.47
CA ASP A 102 -5.54 -10.57 -5.85
C ASP A 102 -4.90 -11.30 -4.65
N ARG A 103 -5.46 -11.14 -3.44
CA ARG A 103 -5.00 -11.81 -2.21
C ARG A 103 -5.81 -13.07 -1.90
N ILE A 104 -5.14 -14.11 -1.44
CA ILE A 104 -5.76 -15.39 -1.08
C ILE A 104 -6.58 -15.25 0.21
N ILE A 105 -7.84 -15.65 0.15
CA ILE A 105 -8.73 -15.76 1.30
C ILE A 105 -8.65 -17.16 1.89
N THR A 106 -8.69 -18.18 1.01
CA THR A 106 -8.78 -19.59 1.37
C THR A 106 -7.96 -20.42 0.38
N ALA A 107 -7.27 -21.46 0.87
CA ALA A 107 -6.67 -22.50 0.05
C ALA A 107 -7.30 -23.85 0.39
N LYS A 108 -7.65 -24.64 -0.63
CA LYS A 108 -8.28 -25.96 -0.50
C LYS A 108 -7.53 -26.97 -1.35
N ALA A 109 -7.17 -28.10 -0.76
CA ALA A 109 -6.67 -29.23 -1.51
C ALA A 109 -7.83 -29.96 -2.21
N LEU A 110 -7.63 -30.37 -3.46
CA LEU A 110 -8.59 -31.14 -4.24
C LEU A 110 -8.20 -32.63 -4.36
N ASN A 111 -6.95 -32.97 -4.00
CA ASN A 111 -6.47 -34.35 -3.91
C ASN A 111 -5.55 -34.54 -2.68
N SER A 112 -5.20 -35.80 -2.36
CA SER A 112 -4.31 -36.13 -1.24
C SER A 112 -2.92 -35.49 -1.36
N ASP A 113 -2.38 -35.42 -2.58
CA ASP A 113 -1.10 -34.75 -2.83
C ASP A 113 -1.19 -33.24 -2.58
N GLY A 114 -2.36 -32.62 -2.83
CA GLY A 114 -2.65 -31.23 -2.55
C GLY A 114 -2.68 -30.92 -1.07
N GLU A 115 -3.13 -31.86 -0.24
CA GLU A 115 -3.06 -31.72 1.22
C GLU A 115 -1.61 -31.69 1.70
N LEU A 116 -0.74 -32.51 1.10
CA LEU A 116 0.70 -32.50 1.39
C LEU A 116 1.37 -31.21 0.91
N LEU A 117 0.98 -30.71 -0.27
CA LEU A 117 1.50 -29.46 -0.81
C LEU A 117 1.13 -28.27 0.08
N LEU A 118 -0.13 -28.19 0.51
CA LEU A 118 -0.63 -27.10 1.38
C LEU A 118 -0.22 -27.26 2.85
N LYS A 119 0.34 -28.40 3.24
CA LYS A 119 0.72 -28.66 4.62
C LYS A 119 1.77 -27.65 5.08
N ASP A 120 1.50 -27.02 6.21
CA ASP A 120 2.34 -26.01 6.87
C ASP A 120 2.50 -24.69 6.09
N GLU A 121 1.74 -24.48 5.01
CA GLU A 121 1.81 -23.25 4.20
C GLU A 121 0.88 -22.13 4.66
N LYS A 122 1.42 -20.92 4.78
CA LYS A 122 0.68 -19.71 5.17
C LYS A 122 0.27 -18.89 3.95
N LEU A 123 -0.65 -19.42 3.15
CA LEU A 123 -1.07 -18.75 1.91
C LEU A 123 -2.05 -17.60 2.10
N LYS A 124 -2.79 -17.58 3.22
CA LYS A 124 -3.85 -16.58 3.45
C LYS A 124 -3.26 -15.17 3.51
N GLY A 125 -3.76 -14.27 2.67
CA GLY A 125 -3.31 -12.88 2.56
C GLY A 125 -2.22 -12.64 1.53
N MET A 126 -1.53 -13.69 1.06
CA MET A 126 -0.50 -13.61 0.02
C MET A 126 -1.11 -13.23 -1.33
N ASN A 127 -0.31 -12.60 -2.20
CA ASN A 127 -0.69 -12.39 -3.59
C ASN A 127 -0.83 -13.75 -4.29
N ILE A 128 -1.80 -13.88 -5.17
CA ILE A 128 -2.02 -15.11 -5.94
C ILE A 128 -0.84 -15.48 -6.82
N THR A 129 -0.07 -14.50 -7.29
CA THR A 129 1.11 -14.73 -8.15
C THR A 129 2.21 -15.38 -7.31
N ASP A 130 2.64 -14.72 -6.23
CA ASP A 130 3.67 -15.21 -5.32
C ASP A 130 3.32 -16.57 -4.71
N ALA A 131 2.05 -16.76 -4.35
CA ALA A 131 1.57 -18.05 -3.85
C ALA A 131 1.57 -19.14 -4.92
N SER A 132 1.31 -18.80 -6.19
CA SER A 132 1.40 -19.76 -7.29
C SER A 132 2.85 -20.18 -7.53
N ASP A 133 3.78 -19.23 -7.52
CA ASP A 133 5.21 -19.49 -7.67
C ASP A 133 5.72 -20.40 -6.55
N LEU A 134 5.41 -20.03 -5.29
CA LEU A 134 5.74 -20.84 -4.11
C LEU A 134 5.19 -22.26 -4.19
N LEU A 135 3.92 -22.42 -4.59
CA LEU A 135 3.30 -23.73 -4.71
C LEU A 135 3.94 -24.57 -5.82
N CYS A 136 4.34 -23.96 -6.93
CA CYS A 136 5.02 -24.67 -8.01
C CYS A 136 6.45 -25.06 -7.62
N ASP A 137 7.17 -24.20 -6.90
CA ASP A 137 8.51 -24.50 -6.37
C ASP A 137 8.46 -25.66 -5.38
N LYS A 138 7.52 -25.61 -4.45
CA LYS A 138 7.32 -26.70 -3.49
C LYS A 138 6.90 -28.00 -4.20
N ALA A 139 6.05 -27.91 -5.23
CA ALA A 139 5.71 -29.08 -6.04
C ALA A 139 6.93 -29.66 -6.77
N ALA A 140 7.85 -28.81 -7.23
CA ALA A 140 9.12 -29.25 -7.81
C ALA A 140 10.06 -29.89 -6.77
N GLU A 141 10.18 -29.30 -5.58
CA GLU A 141 10.99 -29.82 -4.46
C GLU A 141 10.49 -31.20 -3.99
N MET A 142 9.17 -31.35 -3.87
CA MET A 142 8.52 -32.61 -3.52
C MET A 142 8.55 -33.65 -4.66
N GLY A 143 9.08 -33.28 -5.84
CA GLY A 143 9.27 -34.15 -6.99
C GLY A 143 8.04 -34.39 -7.84
N TYR A 144 6.96 -33.63 -7.61
CA TYR A 144 5.74 -33.68 -8.42
C TYR A 144 5.91 -32.96 -9.76
N LEU A 145 6.72 -31.90 -9.80
CA LEU A 145 7.05 -31.17 -11.01
C LEU A 145 8.51 -31.42 -11.41
N LYS A 146 8.74 -31.75 -12.69
CA LYS A 146 10.07 -32.01 -13.28
C LYS A 146 10.17 -31.25 -14.60
N GLU A 147 11.39 -31.04 -15.10
CA GLU A 147 11.63 -30.37 -16.38
C GLU A 147 10.78 -30.98 -17.51
N GLY A 148 10.07 -30.13 -18.26
CA GLY A 148 9.08 -30.54 -19.26
C GLY A 148 7.71 -30.94 -18.68
N GLY A 149 7.48 -30.75 -17.38
CA GLY A 149 6.21 -30.97 -16.72
C GLY A 149 5.13 -29.96 -17.14
N GLU A 150 3.87 -30.32 -16.89
CA GLU A 150 2.71 -29.48 -17.23
C GLU A 150 2.11 -28.85 -15.96
N ILE A 151 1.85 -27.54 -16.03
CA ILE A 151 1.12 -26.78 -15.02
C ILE A 151 -0.16 -26.29 -15.67
N LYS A 152 -1.32 -26.77 -15.21
CA LYS A 152 -2.60 -26.26 -15.70
C LYS A 152 -3.19 -25.26 -14.71
N VAL A 153 -3.52 -24.08 -15.21
CA VAL A 153 -4.15 -23.02 -14.43
C VAL A 153 -5.58 -22.81 -14.94
N SER A 154 -6.54 -22.81 -14.03
CA SER A 154 -7.94 -22.47 -14.35
C SER A 154 -8.42 -21.36 -13.44
N VAL A 155 -8.94 -20.28 -14.02
CA VAL A 155 -9.43 -19.12 -13.27
C VAL A 155 -10.94 -19.00 -13.49
N GLU A 156 -11.70 -19.04 -12.39
CA GLU A 156 -13.16 -18.95 -12.40
C GLU A 156 -13.62 -17.68 -11.65
N SER A 157 -14.45 -16.87 -12.29
CA SER A 157 -15.05 -15.69 -11.68
C SER A 157 -16.28 -15.24 -12.47
N LYS A 158 -17.20 -14.56 -11.77
CA LYS A 158 -18.29 -13.81 -12.40
C LYS A 158 -17.80 -12.53 -13.10
N ASN A 159 -16.61 -12.04 -12.75
CA ASN A 159 -16.00 -10.86 -13.37
C ASN A 159 -15.02 -11.33 -14.46
N GLU A 160 -15.44 -11.19 -15.72
CA GLU A 160 -14.66 -11.64 -16.89
C GLU A 160 -13.36 -10.84 -17.08
N GLU A 161 -13.35 -9.55 -16.78
CA GLU A 161 -12.15 -8.71 -16.87
C GLU A 161 -11.09 -9.13 -15.85
N TRP A 162 -11.50 -9.30 -14.59
CA TRP A 162 -10.63 -9.79 -13.53
C TRP A 162 -10.10 -11.19 -13.87
N ARG A 163 -10.98 -12.08 -14.35
CA ARG A 163 -10.62 -13.45 -14.75
C ARG A 163 -9.55 -13.45 -15.83
N GLY A 164 -9.78 -12.72 -16.93
CA GLY A 164 -8.86 -12.67 -18.07
C GLY A 164 -7.52 -12.02 -17.73
N ARG A 165 -7.52 -10.93 -16.94
CA ARG A 165 -6.28 -10.29 -16.47
C ARG A 165 -5.49 -11.22 -15.55
N THR A 166 -6.15 -11.88 -14.61
CA THR A 166 -5.51 -12.78 -13.63
C THR A 166 -4.95 -14.02 -14.31
N GLU A 167 -5.70 -14.64 -15.23
CA GLU A 167 -5.25 -15.77 -16.03
C GLU A 167 -3.98 -15.42 -16.82
N LYS A 168 -4.00 -14.32 -17.57
CA LYS A 168 -2.82 -13.86 -18.34
C LYS A 168 -1.62 -13.57 -17.43
N LYS A 169 -1.86 -12.94 -16.27
CA LYS A 169 -0.82 -12.62 -15.28
C LYS A 169 -0.16 -13.89 -14.76
N LEU A 170 -0.96 -14.89 -14.35
CA LEU A 170 -0.45 -16.16 -13.83
C LEU A 170 0.32 -16.97 -14.87
N LEU A 171 -0.21 -17.06 -16.10
CA LEU A 171 0.49 -17.75 -17.20
C LEU A 171 1.84 -17.11 -17.48
N SER A 172 1.90 -15.77 -17.52
CA SER A 172 3.14 -15.05 -17.78
C SER A 172 4.13 -15.16 -16.61
N ALA A 173 3.65 -15.09 -15.36
CA ALA A 173 4.49 -15.18 -14.17
C ALA A 173 5.13 -16.57 -14.05
N LEU A 174 4.34 -17.64 -14.19
CA LEU A 174 4.84 -19.01 -14.08
C LEU A 174 5.78 -19.39 -15.23
N ASP A 175 5.49 -18.95 -16.46
CA ASP A 175 6.38 -19.19 -17.60
C ASP A 175 7.75 -18.49 -17.41
N LEU A 176 7.73 -17.26 -16.88
CA LEU A 176 8.96 -16.52 -16.56
C LEU A 176 9.72 -17.16 -15.39
N HIS A 177 9.03 -17.56 -14.33
CA HIS A 177 9.61 -18.15 -13.12
C HIS A 177 10.38 -19.45 -13.43
N PHE A 178 9.83 -20.28 -14.32
CA PHE A 178 10.48 -21.51 -14.75
C PHE A 178 11.36 -21.35 -16.01
N GLU A 179 11.61 -20.15 -16.50
CA GLU A 179 12.42 -19.88 -17.72
C GLU A 179 11.99 -20.75 -18.93
N SER A 180 10.68 -20.96 -19.10
CA SER A 180 10.09 -21.85 -20.12
C SER A 180 10.56 -23.32 -20.05
N LYS A 181 11.06 -23.78 -18.90
CA LYS A 181 11.38 -25.21 -18.66
C LYS A 181 10.13 -26.08 -18.42
N MET A 182 8.98 -25.45 -18.22
CA MET A 182 7.70 -26.09 -17.95
C MET A 182 6.66 -25.66 -18.99
N THR A 183 5.66 -26.51 -19.23
CA THR A 183 4.52 -26.18 -20.09
C THR A 183 3.40 -25.63 -19.21
N VAL A 184 3.08 -24.34 -19.34
CA VAL A 184 1.98 -23.71 -18.61
C VAL A 184 0.79 -23.54 -19.56
N THR A 185 -0.36 -24.13 -19.22
CA THR A 185 -1.58 -24.09 -20.05
C THR A 185 -2.77 -23.61 -19.24
N SER A 186 -3.77 -23.03 -19.92
CA SER A 186 -5.04 -22.70 -19.28
C SER A 186 -6.16 -23.64 -19.69
N ASP A 187 -6.86 -24.18 -18.68
CA ASP A 187 -8.06 -24.98 -18.89
C ASP A 187 -9.28 -24.04 -18.84
N THR A 188 -9.54 -23.34 -19.95
CA THR A 188 -10.80 -22.63 -20.15
C THR A 188 -11.88 -23.62 -20.59
N SER A 189 -12.48 -24.32 -19.63
CA SER A 189 -13.79 -24.95 -19.81
C SER A 189 -14.82 -24.17 -19.00
N ALA A 190 -15.59 -23.33 -19.68
CA ALA A 190 -16.66 -22.55 -19.07
C ALA A 190 -17.92 -23.41 -18.83
N SER A 191 -18.45 -23.41 -17.60
CA SER A 191 -19.84 -23.01 -17.38
C SER A 191 -20.18 -22.71 -15.91
N THR A 192 -21.05 -21.73 -15.79
CA THR A 192 -21.65 -21.04 -14.63
C THR A 192 -22.74 -21.85 -13.90
N GLN A 193 -22.88 -21.58 -12.58
CA GLN A 193 -24.04 -21.77 -11.66
C GLN A 193 -24.35 -23.16 -11.08
N ALA A 194 -24.18 -23.30 -9.75
CA ALA A 194 -25.29 -23.39 -8.79
C ALA A 194 -24.80 -23.28 -7.32
N GLU A 195 -25.47 -22.44 -6.52
CA GLU A 195 -25.47 -22.54 -5.05
C GLU A 195 -26.17 -23.84 -4.59
N ASP A 196 -25.86 -24.25 -3.35
CA ASP A 196 -26.70 -25.00 -2.38
C ASP A 196 -26.18 -26.40 -1.93
N THR A 197 -25.62 -26.40 -0.71
CA THR A 197 -25.97 -27.27 0.44
C THR A 197 -25.78 -28.82 0.40
N THR A 198 -24.81 -29.24 1.23
CA THR A 198 -24.73 -30.45 2.09
C THR A 198 -24.59 -31.90 1.56
N VAL A 199 -23.40 -32.45 1.85
CA VAL A 199 -23.01 -33.74 2.52
C VAL A 199 -23.37 -35.12 1.92
N GLN A 200 -22.32 -35.98 1.93
CA GLN A 200 -22.21 -37.46 2.00
C GLN A 200 -21.93 -38.16 0.65
N THR A 201 -20.67 -38.52 0.36
CA THR A 201 -19.94 -39.77 0.74
C THR A 201 -20.67 -41.07 0.35
N GLU A 202 -20.27 -41.72 -0.75
CA GLU A 202 -19.64 -43.06 -0.76
C GLU A 202 -19.44 -43.64 -2.19
N SER A 203 -18.21 -44.11 -2.43
CA SER A 203 -17.88 -45.41 -3.04
C SER A 203 -17.89 -45.63 -4.59
N VAL A 204 -16.66 -45.90 -5.07
CA VAL A 204 -16.21 -47.04 -5.93
C VAL A 204 -16.21 -46.91 -7.47
N TYR A 205 -14.97 -46.93 -8.00
CA TYR A 205 -14.40 -47.63 -9.20
C TYR A 205 -15.40 -48.49 -10.02
N SER A 206 -15.38 -48.64 -11.36
CA SER A 206 -14.40 -48.38 -12.44
C SER A 206 -15.05 -48.79 -13.78
N GLU A 207 -14.40 -48.38 -14.88
CA GLU A 207 -14.20 -49.18 -16.11
C GLU A 207 -14.81 -48.65 -17.43
N SER A 208 -13.89 -48.22 -18.30
CA SER A 208 -13.76 -48.50 -19.75
C SER A 208 -15.01 -48.51 -20.63
N SER A 209 -15.02 -47.65 -21.66
CA SER A 209 -14.85 -48.03 -23.08
C SER A 209 -15.24 -46.87 -24.01
N GLU A 210 -14.26 -46.34 -24.76
CA GLU A 210 -14.48 -45.82 -26.13
C GLU A 210 -14.50 -47.01 -27.14
N PRO A 211 -14.72 -46.86 -28.46
CA PRO A 211 -14.84 -45.64 -29.30
C PRO A 211 -15.97 -45.69 -30.38
N GLY A 212 -16.15 -44.60 -31.13
CA GLY A 212 -16.76 -44.69 -32.47
C GLY A 212 -17.31 -43.41 -33.13
N THR A 213 -16.43 -42.73 -33.86
CA THR A 213 -16.57 -42.23 -35.26
C THR A 213 -17.63 -41.21 -35.72
N ASP A 214 -17.08 -40.27 -36.52
CA ASP A 214 -17.66 -39.52 -37.67
C ASP A 214 -18.72 -38.45 -37.37
N THR A 215 -18.61 -37.18 -37.78
CA THR A 215 -18.21 -36.65 -39.09
C THR A 215 -18.00 -35.12 -39.02
N LEU A 216 -17.05 -34.60 -39.81
CA LEU A 216 -16.78 -33.19 -40.20
C LEU A 216 -17.98 -32.47 -40.88
N PRO A 217 -17.89 -31.18 -41.31
CA PRO A 217 -17.36 -29.94 -40.72
C PRO A 217 -18.40 -28.77 -40.84
N PRO A 218 -18.02 -27.50 -40.56
CA PRO A 218 -18.05 -26.50 -41.66
C PRO A 218 -16.78 -25.60 -41.63
N GLU A 219 -16.07 -25.33 -42.74
CA GLU A 219 -16.28 -24.25 -43.73
C GLU A 219 -16.90 -22.95 -43.18
N THR A 220 -16.49 -21.72 -43.48
CA THR A 220 -15.32 -21.04 -44.06
C THR A 220 -15.59 -19.55 -43.76
N GLU A 221 -14.52 -18.81 -43.46
CA GLU A 221 -14.27 -17.37 -43.56
C GLU A 221 -15.43 -16.37 -43.86
N GLY A 222 -15.39 -15.28 -43.10
CA GLY A 222 -16.10 -14.04 -43.39
C GLY A 222 -15.84 -13.00 -42.31
N GLU A 223 -14.65 -12.39 -42.34
CA GLU A 223 -14.38 -11.09 -41.73
C GLU A 223 -15.47 -10.09 -42.15
N GLU A 224 -15.97 -9.26 -41.23
CA GLU A 224 -16.07 -7.80 -41.37
C GLU A 224 -16.44 -7.16 -40.02
N SER A 225 -15.48 -6.44 -39.46
CA SER A 225 -15.59 -5.09 -38.89
C SER A 225 -16.94 -4.64 -38.30
N SER A 226 -16.96 -4.45 -36.96
CA SER A 226 -17.50 -3.22 -36.37
C SER A 226 -16.92 -2.99 -34.98
N ALA A 227 -16.31 -1.82 -34.83
CA ALA A 227 -15.93 -1.19 -33.58
C ALA A 227 -17.15 -0.87 -32.69
N ASP A 228 -16.84 -0.46 -31.45
CA ASP A 228 -17.68 0.23 -30.45
C ASP A 228 -18.01 -0.66 -29.21
N GLY A 229 -17.72 -0.29 -27.96
CA GLY A 229 -17.30 1.00 -27.42
C GLY A 229 -16.38 0.85 -26.21
N THR A 230 -15.12 1.25 -26.42
CA THR A 230 -14.28 1.89 -25.42
C THR A 230 -15.00 3.15 -24.96
N GLN A 231 -15.21 3.31 -23.65
CA GLN A 231 -15.48 4.63 -23.09
C GLN A 231 -14.16 5.41 -23.16
N ALA A 232 -13.91 5.96 -24.34
CA ALA A 232 -12.93 7.01 -24.53
C ALA A 232 -13.52 8.24 -23.87
N ASP A 233 -12.93 8.66 -22.75
CA ASP A 233 -13.09 10.02 -22.30
C ASP A 233 -12.60 10.94 -23.42
N ILE A 234 -13.53 11.71 -23.96
CA ILE A 234 -13.22 12.79 -24.89
C ILE A 234 -12.43 13.82 -24.07
N PRO A 235 -11.23 14.25 -24.50
CA PRO A 235 -10.49 15.28 -23.81
C PRO A 235 -11.25 16.60 -23.99
N GLU A 236 -11.96 17.01 -22.94
CA GLU A 236 -12.31 18.41 -22.75
C GLU A 236 -10.98 19.20 -22.72
N PRO A 237 -10.87 20.37 -23.38
CA PRO A 237 -9.72 21.23 -23.22
C PRO A 237 -9.74 21.78 -21.79
N SER A 238 -9.20 20.99 -20.87
CA SER A 238 -8.98 21.39 -19.51
C SER A 238 -7.58 21.97 -19.41
N ASP A 239 -7.42 23.10 -18.73
CA ASP A 239 -6.13 23.73 -18.41
C ASP A 239 -5.27 22.89 -17.44
N LYS A 240 -5.46 21.57 -17.45
CA LYS A 240 -4.80 20.58 -16.61
C LYS A 240 -4.33 19.38 -17.44
N ILE A 241 -3.19 18.84 -17.04
CA ILE A 241 -2.58 17.62 -17.56
C ILE A 241 -3.47 16.41 -17.28
N SER A 242 -3.35 15.37 -18.09
CA SER A 242 -4.13 14.15 -17.86
C SER A 242 -3.58 13.35 -16.67
N SER A 243 -4.41 12.50 -16.08
CA SER A 243 -3.99 11.58 -15.02
C SER A 243 -2.85 10.66 -15.47
N GLU A 244 -2.87 10.21 -16.72
CA GLU A 244 -1.79 9.39 -17.29
C GLU A 244 -0.49 10.17 -17.42
N GLU A 245 -0.56 11.46 -17.75
CA GLU A 245 0.60 12.34 -17.83
C GLU A 245 1.21 12.59 -16.44
N ALA A 246 0.38 12.83 -15.42
CA ALA A 246 0.82 12.95 -14.03
C ALA A 246 1.51 11.66 -13.54
N ILE A 247 0.90 10.49 -13.79
CA ILE A 247 1.51 9.19 -13.44
C ILE A 247 2.86 8.99 -14.16
N ALA A 248 2.95 9.34 -15.44
CA ALA A 248 4.20 9.21 -16.19
C ALA A 248 5.31 10.13 -15.65
N VAL A 249 4.96 11.34 -15.21
CA VAL A 249 5.90 12.28 -14.58
C VAL A 249 6.36 11.76 -13.22
N ALA A 250 5.46 11.21 -12.41
CA ALA A 250 5.76 10.62 -11.10
C ALA A 250 6.73 9.43 -11.23
N LEU A 251 6.42 8.48 -12.12
CA LEU A 251 7.28 7.32 -12.38
C LEU A 251 8.66 7.73 -12.90
N LYS A 252 8.70 8.70 -13.81
CA LYS A 252 9.95 9.24 -14.35
C LYS A 252 10.79 9.93 -13.26
N ARG A 253 10.15 10.61 -12.30
CA ARG A 253 10.84 11.26 -11.18
C ARG A 253 11.49 10.22 -10.25
N ALA A 254 10.80 9.11 -9.99
CA ALA A 254 11.36 7.97 -9.25
C ALA A 254 12.38 7.14 -10.05
N GLY A 255 12.62 7.47 -11.33
CA GLY A 255 13.55 6.71 -12.19
C GLY A 255 13.01 5.35 -12.63
N LEU A 256 11.70 5.15 -12.56
CA LEU A 256 11.01 3.89 -12.86
C LEU A 256 10.32 3.95 -14.23
N SER A 257 10.31 2.82 -14.93
CA SER A 257 9.55 2.66 -16.18
C SER A 257 8.13 2.14 -15.95
N SER A 258 7.86 1.54 -14.79
CA SER A 258 6.57 0.99 -14.39
C SER A 258 6.56 0.71 -12.88
N ALA A 259 5.43 0.95 -12.21
CA ALA A 259 5.20 0.55 -10.82
C ALA A 259 3.86 -0.19 -10.66
N TYR A 260 3.66 -0.82 -9.51
CA TYR A 260 2.41 -1.49 -9.14
C TYR A 260 1.67 -0.67 -8.06
N ASN A 261 0.37 -0.91 -7.89
CA ASN A 261 -0.48 -0.20 -6.91
C ASN A 261 -0.53 1.32 -7.08
N ILE A 262 -0.37 1.84 -8.30
CA ILE A 262 -0.45 3.27 -8.58
C ILE A 262 -1.86 3.78 -8.25
N ARG A 263 -1.94 4.70 -7.30
CA ARG A 263 -3.12 5.51 -7.00
C ARG A 263 -2.82 6.94 -7.36
N TYR A 264 -3.86 7.65 -7.75
CA TYR A 264 -3.75 9.09 -7.94
C TYR A 264 -5.03 9.75 -7.43
N GLU A 265 -4.86 10.86 -6.75
CA GLU A 265 -5.93 11.76 -6.36
C GLU A 265 -5.66 13.14 -6.97
N TYR A 266 -6.73 13.90 -7.20
CA TYR A 266 -6.63 15.27 -7.69
C TYR A 266 -7.22 16.19 -6.63
N ASP A 267 -6.39 17.04 -6.05
CA ASP A 267 -6.86 18.06 -5.13
C ASP A 267 -7.38 19.26 -5.93
N HIS A 268 -8.67 19.54 -5.76
CA HIS A 268 -9.33 20.65 -6.42
C HIS A 268 -9.03 22.01 -5.78
N ASP A 269 -8.66 22.04 -4.49
CA ASP A 269 -8.38 23.26 -3.74
C ASP A 269 -6.96 23.77 -4.04
N ASP A 270 -5.99 22.86 -4.18
CA ASP A 270 -4.58 23.19 -4.45
C ASP A 270 -4.14 22.99 -5.93
N ASN A 271 -4.99 22.36 -6.75
CA ASN A 271 -4.79 22.11 -8.19
C ASN A 271 -3.54 21.29 -8.51
N ASP A 272 -3.35 20.21 -7.77
CA ASP A 272 -2.28 19.24 -7.97
C ASP A 272 -2.81 17.80 -8.00
N TYR A 273 -1.96 16.93 -8.53
CA TYR A 273 -2.14 15.49 -8.55
C TYR A 273 -1.21 14.89 -7.51
N GLU A 274 -1.77 14.16 -6.56
CA GLU A 274 -1.02 13.31 -5.64
C GLU A 274 -0.94 11.91 -6.25
N VAL A 275 0.26 11.42 -6.56
CA VAL A 275 0.48 10.10 -7.14
C VAL A 275 1.25 9.24 -6.15
N GLU A 276 0.58 8.21 -5.64
CA GLU A 276 1.12 7.25 -4.68
C GLU A 276 1.39 5.91 -5.40
N PHE A 277 2.58 5.35 -5.27
CA PHE A 277 2.89 4.02 -5.80
C PHE A 277 3.96 3.31 -4.99
N SER A 278 3.92 1.98 -4.98
CA SER A 278 4.91 1.17 -4.26
C SER A 278 5.81 0.41 -5.25
N PHE A 279 7.11 0.41 -4.98
CA PHE A 279 8.07 -0.38 -5.76
C PHE A 279 9.17 -0.93 -4.85
N ASN A 280 9.37 -2.25 -4.87
CA ASN A 280 10.43 -2.94 -4.11
C ASN A 280 10.42 -2.68 -2.59
N GLY A 281 9.24 -2.62 -1.96
CA GLY A 281 9.10 -2.36 -0.52
C GLY A 281 9.28 -0.89 -0.12
N ILE A 282 9.33 0.02 -1.10
CA ILE A 282 9.40 1.47 -0.89
C ILE A 282 8.09 2.08 -1.39
N GLU A 283 7.44 2.86 -0.55
CA GLU A 283 6.28 3.68 -0.92
C GLU A 283 6.77 5.04 -1.41
N TYR A 284 6.21 5.51 -2.53
CA TYR A 284 6.55 6.78 -3.16
C TYR A 284 5.30 7.65 -3.22
N GLU A 285 5.43 8.90 -2.78
CA GLU A 285 4.40 9.92 -2.87
C GLU A 285 4.94 11.10 -3.70
N VAL A 286 4.19 11.49 -4.73
CA VAL A 286 4.62 12.55 -5.66
C VAL A 286 3.47 13.51 -5.93
N GLU A 287 3.58 14.75 -5.46
CA GLU A 287 2.65 15.82 -5.80
C GLU A 287 3.09 16.54 -7.08
N ILE A 288 2.17 16.75 -8.02
CA ILE A 288 2.43 17.31 -9.35
C ILE A 288 1.41 18.40 -9.65
N ASP A 289 1.88 19.61 -9.94
CA ASP A 289 1.01 20.71 -10.35
C ASP A 289 0.22 20.34 -11.61
N ALA A 290 -1.10 20.40 -11.50
CA ALA A 290 -1.98 19.90 -12.54
C ALA A 290 -1.93 20.75 -13.81
N SER A 291 -1.40 21.97 -13.81
CA SER A 291 -1.37 22.86 -14.98
C SER A 291 -0.01 22.90 -15.69
N SER A 292 1.08 22.68 -14.97
CA SER A 292 2.45 22.83 -15.47
C SER A 292 3.23 21.51 -15.54
N ALA A 293 2.72 20.42 -14.95
CA ALA A 293 3.43 19.16 -14.77
C ALA A 293 4.74 19.28 -13.96
N GLU A 294 4.87 20.35 -13.16
CA GLU A 294 5.99 20.50 -12.24
C GLU A 294 5.75 19.64 -11.00
N VAL A 295 6.75 18.86 -10.60
CA VAL A 295 6.67 18.09 -9.35
C VAL A 295 6.90 19.05 -8.19
N LEU A 296 5.89 19.18 -7.34
CA LEU A 296 5.86 20.05 -6.17
C LEU A 296 6.59 19.40 -4.99
N SER A 297 6.34 18.11 -4.76
CA SER A 297 6.99 17.32 -3.71
C SER A 297 7.26 15.88 -4.17
N PHE A 298 8.23 15.24 -3.53
CA PHE A 298 8.62 13.84 -3.78
C PHE A 298 9.14 13.26 -2.47
N ASP A 299 8.45 12.26 -1.96
CA ASP A 299 8.82 11.53 -0.75
C ASP A 299 8.91 10.02 -1.02
N SER A 300 9.73 9.33 -0.22
CA SER A 300 9.88 7.88 -0.31
C SER A 300 10.27 7.26 1.02
N GLU A 301 9.47 6.32 1.52
CA GLU A 301 9.71 5.62 2.78
C GLU A 301 9.96 4.12 2.54
N SER A 302 11.00 3.55 3.18
CA SER A 302 11.26 2.11 3.19
C SER A 302 10.62 1.46 4.42
N GLU A 303 9.98 0.30 4.22
CA GLU A 303 9.56 -0.59 5.31
C GLU A 303 10.81 -1.28 5.91
N ASP A 304 11.66 -0.55 6.65
CA ASP A 304 12.75 -1.17 7.41
C ASP A 304 12.26 -1.51 8.83
N ASP A 305 12.27 -2.81 9.13
CA ASP A 305 11.96 -3.41 10.42
C ASP A 305 12.79 -2.76 11.54
N ASP A 306 12.10 -2.25 12.56
CA ASP A 306 12.66 -1.95 13.88
C ASP A 306 13.13 -3.27 14.53
N ASP A 307 14.32 -3.77 14.14
CA ASP A 307 14.98 -4.87 14.84
C ASP A 307 15.76 -4.31 16.04
N ASP A 308 15.30 -4.72 17.21
CA ASP A 308 15.88 -4.58 18.54
C ASP A 308 17.34 -5.07 18.60
N ASP A 309 18.33 -4.18 18.72
CA ASP A 309 19.71 -4.52 19.11
C ASP A 309 20.24 -3.55 20.20
N ASP A 310 19.54 -3.45 21.33
CA ASP A 310 20.11 -2.99 22.61
C ASP A 310 20.69 -4.22 23.35
N PHE A 311 21.84 -4.75 22.90
CA PHE A 311 22.64 -5.71 23.67
C PHE A 311 24.14 -5.43 23.58
N ASP A 312 24.56 -4.27 24.08
CA ASP A 312 25.96 -4.00 24.37
C ASP A 312 26.06 -3.63 25.86
N ASP A 313 26.41 -4.60 26.70
CA ASP A 313 27.15 -4.42 27.96
C ASP A 313 27.38 -5.81 28.61
N PHE A 314 28.30 -6.57 28.03
CA PHE A 314 29.03 -7.60 28.76
C PHE A 314 30.51 -7.22 28.71
N ASP A 315 30.92 -6.43 29.71
CA ASP A 315 32.31 -6.23 30.10
C ASP A 315 32.90 -7.61 30.50
N ASP A 316 33.48 -8.33 29.54
CA ASP A 316 34.44 -9.40 29.85
C ASP A 316 35.84 -8.77 29.90
N ASP A 317 36.13 -8.18 31.06
CA ASP A 317 37.50 -8.01 31.56
C ASP A 317 38.10 -9.42 31.78
N ASP A 318 38.76 -9.97 30.76
CA ASP A 318 39.75 -11.04 30.93
C ASP A 318 41.14 -10.48 30.56
N ASP A 319 41.66 -9.66 31.49
CA ASP A 319 43.09 -9.62 31.77
C ASP A 319 43.47 -11.02 32.29
N ASP A 320 44.35 -11.76 31.61
CA ASP A 320 45.43 -12.55 32.24
C ASP A 320 46.29 -13.29 31.19
N ASP A 321 47.61 -13.15 31.39
CA ASP A 321 48.70 -14.06 31.02
C ASP A 321 49.28 -14.03 29.57
N ASP A 322 50.01 -12.95 29.24
CA ASP A 322 51.17 -13.03 28.32
C ASP A 322 52.44 -13.31 29.15
N ASP A 323 52.63 -14.58 29.55
CA ASP A 323 53.93 -15.10 29.98
C ASP A 323 54.56 -15.91 28.83
N ASP A 324 55.83 -15.58 28.57
CA ASP A 324 56.89 -16.48 28.09
C ASP A 324 56.78 -17.02 26.65
N ASP A 325 57.64 -16.56 25.74
CA ASP A 325 59.06 -16.92 25.72
C ASP A 325 59.73 -16.59 24.37
N ASP A 326 60.99 -16.20 24.51
CA ASP A 326 62.13 -16.58 23.67
C ASP A 326 62.47 -15.86 22.35
N ASP A 327 63.79 -15.65 22.28
CA ASP A 327 64.67 -15.59 21.12
C ASP A 327 64.71 -14.28 20.33
N ASP A 328 65.72 -13.45 20.63
CA ASP A 328 67.08 -13.66 20.11
C ASP A 328 67.85 -12.33 19.95
N ASP A 329 69.16 -12.50 20.02
CA ASP A 329 70.19 -11.69 19.36
C ASP A 329 70.84 -10.50 20.10
N ASP A 330 72.14 -10.74 20.28
CA ASP A 330 73.25 -9.86 19.95
C ASP A 330 73.88 -8.99 21.05
N ASP A 331 74.92 -9.61 21.61
CA ASP A 331 76.33 -9.19 21.44
C ASP A 331 76.87 -7.94 22.14
N ASN A 332 78.16 -8.09 22.44
CA ASN A 332 79.19 -7.09 22.72
C ASN A 332 79.28 -6.56 24.17
N ASP A 333 80.45 -6.39 24.77
CA ASP A 333 81.85 -6.66 24.39
C ASP A 333 82.68 -6.36 25.67
N ASP A 334 83.85 -7.01 25.78
CA ASP A 334 85.05 -6.62 26.58
C ASP A 334 84.95 -6.38 28.11
#